data_AF-A0A7R9ET49-F1
#
_entry.id   AF-A0A7R9ET49-F1
#
_cell.length_a   1.000
_cell.length_b   1.000
_cell.length_c   1.000
_cell.angle_alpha   90.00
_cell.angle_beta   90.00
_cell.angle_gamma   90.00
#
_symmetry.space_group_name_H-M   'P 1'
#
loop_
_entity.id
_entity.type
_entity.pdbx_description
1 polymer ?
#
loop_
_entity_poly.entity_id
_entity_poly.type
_entity_poly.pdbx_seq_one_letter_code
_entity_poly.pdbx_strand_id
1 'polypeptide(L)'
;MPTLMDFQKRKNVKNPFNEVPRCYKSLLDGENDFLVLEDLSPEGYQMFSRTKGLDFPHCAKVFHMLGRFNALSYALKDQEPDLYQELVKNSVKETYYLASNKAWYSNSLHLFCLIAMDAISKEYPNTIYEEKFKKFAEDNLYDHLVDIVQRSKEPFGAIGHGDAWACNFLYKYHEESGDGSPKPEKTKMIDFQLARFGSPALDLSFFIYACTDQELREAHYEELIKIYHDSLSNFLHEMGLSSEKLFPFKAFKEELAKYSIHGLGLALEAVPLSLLESNEAPNIELMEGEEELTAASDVGVEIIGYYELPALVAWLVR
;
A
#
# COMPACT_ATOMS: atom_id res chain seq x y z
N MET A 1 12.43 -4.35 8.82
CA MET A 1 13.37 -3.36 8.23
C MET A 1 14.83 -3.50 8.69
N PRO A 2 15.17 -3.56 10.00
CA PRO A 2 16.56 -3.58 10.45
C PRO A 2 17.43 -4.67 9.78
N THR A 3 16.91 -5.90 9.68
CA THR A 3 17.57 -7.03 9.00
C THR A 3 17.94 -6.73 7.55
N LEU A 4 17.05 -6.08 6.79
CA LEU A 4 17.31 -5.71 5.39
C LEU A 4 18.41 -4.63 5.30
N MET A 5 18.41 -3.66 6.22
CA MET A 5 19.43 -2.61 6.26
C MET A 5 20.81 -3.17 6.62
N ASP A 6 20.88 -4.10 7.58
CA ASP A 6 22.14 -4.72 7.98
C ASP A 6 22.67 -5.69 6.90
N PHE A 7 21.78 -6.38 6.18
CA PHE A 7 22.15 -7.12 4.98
C PHE A 7 22.76 -6.20 3.92
N GLN A 8 22.08 -5.10 3.57
CA GLN A 8 22.57 -4.15 2.58
C GLN A 8 23.93 -3.55 2.93
N LYS A 9 24.16 -3.17 4.20
CA LYS A 9 25.45 -2.61 4.65
C LYS A 9 26.62 -3.54 4.33
N ARG A 10 26.41 -4.86 4.36
CA ARG A 10 27.44 -5.87 4.04
C ARG A 10 27.73 -5.99 2.54
N LYS A 11 26.87 -5.44 1.66
CA LYS A 11 27.00 -5.52 0.20
C LYS A 11 27.72 -4.34 -0.45
N ASN A 12 27.96 -3.25 0.31
CA ASN A 12 28.69 -2.06 -0.17
C ASN A 12 28.16 -1.49 -1.52
N VAL A 13 26.84 -1.46 -1.66
CA VAL A 13 26.16 -0.88 -2.84
C VAL A 13 26.43 0.62 -2.95
N LYS A 14 26.48 1.14 -4.18
CA LYS A 14 26.84 2.55 -4.43
C LYS A 14 25.75 3.50 -3.93
N ASN A 15 24.49 3.13 -4.17
CA ASN A 15 23.34 3.92 -3.80
C ASN A 15 22.44 3.09 -2.85
N PRO A 16 22.81 2.95 -1.56
CA PRO A 16 22.05 2.14 -0.62
C PRO A 16 20.61 2.61 -0.49
N PHE A 17 19.67 1.68 -0.37
CA PHE A 17 18.30 1.99 -0.03
C PHE A 17 18.27 2.68 1.33
N ASN A 18 17.74 3.90 1.35
CA ASN A 18 17.58 4.73 2.53
C ASN A 18 16.22 5.42 2.53
N GLU A 19 15.26 4.96 1.73
CA GLU A 19 13.97 5.60 1.50
C GLU A 19 12.93 5.28 2.60
N VAL A 20 13.40 5.10 3.83
CA VAL A 20 12.59 4.93 5.06
C VAL A 20 13.13 5.82 6.17
N PRO A 21 12.30 6.22 7.15
CA PRO A 21 12.79 6.89 8.36
C PRO A 21 13.66 5.95 9.19
N ARG A 22 14.63 6.51 9.92
CA ARG A 22 15.36 5.74 10.93
C ARG A 22 14.42 5.35 12.07
N CYS A 23 14.55 4.10 12.52
CA CYS A 23 13.94 3.64 13.77
C CYS A 23 14.96 3.79 14.89
N TYR A 24 14.70 4.68 15.84
CA TYR A 24 15.59 4.90 17.00
C TYR A 24 15.34 3.89 18.11
N LYS A 25 14.08 3.49 18.31
CA LYS A 25 13.69 2.54 19.35
C LYS A 25 12.39 1.85 18.97
N SER A 26 12.26 0.59 19.35
CA SER A 26 11.01 -0.15 19.27
C SER A 26 10.89 -1.05 20.49
N LEU A 27 9.68 -1.28 20.95
CA LEU A 27 9.32 -2.31 21.92
C LEU A 27 8.13 -3.08 21.36
N LEU A 28 8.24 -4.40 21.34
CA LEU A 28 7.13 -5.32 21.06
C LEU A 28 7.13 -6.37 22.18
N ASP A 29 6.48 -6.07 23.29
CA ASP A 29 6.27 -6.99 24.43
C ASP A 29 4.81 -7.43 24.59
N GLY A 30 3.91 -6.88 23.77
CA GLY A 30 2.47 -7.15 23.77
C GLY A 30 1.69 -6.32 24.79
N GLU A 31 2.34 -5.44 25.56
CA GLU A 31 1.68 -4.62 26.59
C GLU A 31 2.03 -3.12 26.44
N ASN A 32 3.28 -2.82 26.12
CA ASN A 32 3.86 -1.49 26.04
C ASN A 32 4.44 -1.23 24.65
N ASP A 33 3.81 -1.78 23.62
CA ASP A 33 4.35 -1.70 22.26
C ASP A 33 4.48 -0.25 21.80
N PHE A 34 5.65 0.10 21.28
CA PHE A 34 5.88 1.43 20.72
C PHE A 34 6.95 1.41 19.64
N LEU A 35 6.92 2.45 18.82
CA LEU A 35 7.91 2.72 17.79
C LEU A 35 8.32 4.20 17.85
N VAL A 36 9.64 4.45 17.89
CA VAL A 36 10.22 5.80 17.85
C VAL A 36 10.95 5.96 16.53
N LEU A 37 10.38 6.76 15.64
CA LEU A 37 10.90 7.02 14.29
C LEU A 37 11.52 8.43 14.18
N GLU A 38 12.36 8.58 13.16
CA GLU A 38 12.86 9.87 12.68
C GLU A 38 11.71 10.75 12.20
N ASP A 39 11.58 11.93 12.81
CA ASP A 39 10.73 13.00 12.30
C ASP A 39 11.39 13.60 11.06
N LEU A 40 10.74 13.42 9.91
CA LEU A 40 11.23 13.86 8.60
C LEU A 40 10.80 15.31 8.28
N SER A 41 9.94 15.93 9.09
CA SER A 41 9.46 17.29 8.88
C SER A 41 10.59 18.34 8.92
N PRO A 42 11.62 18.27 9.79
CA PRO A 42 12.72 19.22 9.80
C PRO A 42 13.62 19.11 8.54
N GLU A 43 13.58 17.97 7.86
CA GLU A 43 14.26 17.77 6.57
C GLU A 43 13.44 18.27 5.37
N GLY A 44 12.24 18.80 5.61
CA GLY A 44 11.34 19.32 4.58
C GLY A 44 10.54 18.24 3.84
N TYR A 45 10.40 17.06 4.43
CA TYR A 45 9.45 16.06 3.91
C TYR A 45 8.04 16.41 4.36
N GLN A 46 7.09 16.27 3.44
CA GLN A 46 5.68 16.48 3.69
C GLN A 46 4.83 15.43 2.99
N MET A 47 3.66 15.15 3.55
CA MET A 47 2.65 14.29 2.94
C MET A 47 2.06 15.00 1.72
N PHE A 48 1.74 14.24 0.66
CA PHE A 48 1.01 14.78 -0.47
C PHE A 48 -0.48 14.98 -0.14
N SER A 49 -1.13 15.97 -0.74
CA SER A 49 -2.57 16.23 -0.56
C SER A 49 -3.40 15.13 -1.21
N ARG A 50 -4.22 14.43 -0.42
CA ARG A 50 -4.99 13.24 -0.86
C ARG A 50 -6.13 13.55 -1.85
N THR A 51 -6.58 14.81 -1.90
CA THR A 51 -7.78 15.24 -2.64
C THR A 51 -7.58 15.45 -4.14
N LYS A 52 -6.33 15.52 -4.61
CA LYS A 52 -5.97 15.56 -6.04
C LYS A 52 -5.10 14.34 -6.28
N GLY A 53 -5.40 13.51 -7.27
CA GLY A 53 -4.55 12.37 -7.60
C GLY A 53 -3.08 12.78 -7.75
N LEU A 54 -2.16 11.85 -7.53
CA LEU A 54 -0.73 12.13 -7.70
C LEU A 54 -0.43 12.37 -9.18
N ASP A 55 0.38 13.38 -9.49
CA ASP A 55 0.90 13.56 -10.83
C ASP A 55 1.95 12.48 -11.19
N PHE A 56 2.33 12.43 -12.46
CA PHE A 56 3.31 11.47 -12.95
C PHE A 56 4.67 11.54 -12.21
N PRO A 57 5.29 12.72 -12.01
CA PRO A 57 6.52 12.84 -11.21
C PRO A 57 6.46 12.19 -9.82
N HIS A 58 5.35 12.34 -9.09
CA HIS A 58 5.18 11.72 -7.78
C HIS A 58 5.02 10.20 -7.86
N CYS A 59 4.21 9.73 -8.80
CA CYS A 59 4.03 8.30 -9.06
C CYS A 59 5.37 7.63 -9.44
N ALA A 60 6.15 8.27 -10.31
CA ALA A 60 7.46 7.78 -10.74
C ALA A 60 8.43 7.60 -9.56
N LYS A 61 8.43 8.52 -8.59
CA LYS A 61 9.28 8.41 -7.38
C LYS A 61 8.88 7.21 -6.52
N VAL A 62 7.58 6.98 -6.34
CA VAL A 62 7.09 5.83 -5.57
C VAL A 62 7.42 4.52 -6.28
N PHE A 63 7.16 4.42 -7.58
CA PHE A 63 7.47 3.22 -8.36
C PHE A 63 8.97 2.90 -8.35
N HIS A 64 9.81 3.92 -8.48
CA HIS A 64 11.26 3.76 -8.36
C HIS A 64 11.66 3.26 -6.96
N MET A 65 11.10 3.83 -5.89
CA MET A 65 11.38 3.40 -4.51
C MET A 65 10.91 1.97 -4.22
N LEU A 66 9.68 1.62 -4.61
CA LEU A 66 9.13 0.27 -4.43
C LEU A 66 9.99 -0.77 -5.18
N GLY A 67 10.47 -0.44 -6.38
CA GLY A 67 11.40 -1.30 -7.13
C GLY A 67 12.68 -1.62 -6.36
N ARG A 68 13.29 -0.60 -5.73
CA ARG A 68 14.49 -0.77 -4.88
C ARG A 68 14.18 -1.56 -3.62
N PHE A 69 13.04 -1.30 -2.99
CA PHE A 69 12.62 -2.01 -1.79
C PHE A 69 12.41 -3.52 -2.06
N ASN A 70 11.69 -3.87 -3.13
CA ASN A 70 11.49 -5.27 -3.48
C ASN A 70 12.79 -5.93 -3.96
N ALA A 71 13.67 -5.21 -4.67
CA ALA A 71 15.00 -5.70 -5.02
C ALA A 71 15.83 -6.06 -3.77
N LEU A 72 15.76 -5.25 -2.70
CA LEU A 72 16.43 -5.55 -1.43
C LEU A 72 15.87 -6.83 -0.79
N SER A 73 14.55 -7.01 -0.84
CA SER A 73 13.89 -8.24 -0.38
C SER A 73 14.35 -9.46 -1.19
N TYR A 74 14.35 -9.38 -2.52
CA TYR A 74 14.80 -10.45 -3.40
C TYR A 74 16.28 -10.79 -3.18
N ALA A 75 17.12 -9.79 -2.96
CA ALA A 75 18.54 -10.01 -2.71
C ALA A 75 18.79 -10.76 -1.41
N LEU A 76 18.06 -10.43 -0.33
CA LEU A 76 18.14 -11.18 0.92
C LEU A 76 17.62 -12.62 0.73
N LYS A 77 16.49 -12.79 0.04
CA LYS A 77 15.88 -14.09 -0.26
C LYS A 77 16.82 -15.04 -1.01
N ASP A 78 17.53 -14.52 -2.01
CA ASP A 78 18.45 -15.31 -2.85
C ASP A 78 19.76 -15.65 -2.12
N GLN A 79 20.36 -14.68 -1.43
CA GLN A 79 21.72 -14.80 -0.92
C GLN A 79 21.78 -15.36 0.52
N GLU A 80 20.75 -15.14 1.33
CA GLU A 80 20.66 -15.61 2.72
C GLU A 80 19.25 -16.16 3.01
N PRO A 81 18.84 -17.26 2.34
CA PRO A 81 17.47 -17.77 2.38
C PRO A 81 16.99 -18.16 3.78
N ASP A 82 17.87 -18.69 4.63
CA ASP A 82 17.51 -19.07 6.01
C ASP A 82 17.12 -17.83 6.85
N LEU A 83 17.92 -16.77 6.76
CA LEU A 83 17.64 -15.49 7.42
C LEU A 83 16.37 -14.85 6.86
N TYR A 84 16.15 -14.94 5.54
CA TYR A 84 14.93 -14.46 4.91
C TYR A 84 13.69 -15.21 5.41
N GLN A 85 13.76 -16.54 5.51
CA GLN A 85 12.66 -17.37 6.01
C GLN A 85 12.35 -17.06 7.47
N GLU A 86 13.36 -16.89 8.33
CA GLU A 86 13.16 -16.46 9.72
C GLU A 86 12.51 -15.08 9.80
N LEU A 87 13.00 -14.11 9.00
CA LEU A 87 12.43 -12.76 8.95
C LEU A 87 10.95 -12.78 8.55
N VAL A 88 10.61 -13.48 7.47
CA VAL A 88 9.22 -13.57 6.99
C VAL A 88 8.35 -14.26 8.03
N LYS A 89 8.79 -15.39 8.57
CA LYS A 89 8.02 -16.16 9.56
C LYS A 89 7.73 -15.37 10.84
N ASN A 90 8.72 -14.62 11.34
CA ASN A 90 8.64 -14.00 12.65
C ASN A 90 8.10 -12.56 12.61
N SER A 91 8.31 -11.84 11.50
CA SER A 91 8.09 -10.38 11.47
C SER A 91 7.22 -9.87 10.34
N VAL A 92 6.83 -10.70 9.38
CA VAL A 92 6.04 -10.27 8.21
C VAL A 92 4.80 -11.16 8.09
N LYS A 93 3.73 -10.77 8.79
CA LYS A 93 2.47 -11.53 8.85
C LYS A 93 1.38 -10.79 8.09
N GLU A 94 0.60 -11.53 7.31
CA GLU A 94 -0.66 -11.00 6.78
C GLU A 94 -1.63 -10.78 7.94
N THR A 95 -2.12 -9.57 8.10
CA THR A 95 -3.01 -9.16 9.20
C THR A 95 -4.37 -8.69 8.71
N TYR A 96 -4.54 -8.43 7.41
CA TYR A 96 -5.73 -7.79 6.87
C TYR A 96 -6.68 -8.79 6.21
N TYR A 97 -6.19 -9.50 5.19
CA TYR A 97 -6.95 -10.50 4.43
C TYR A 97 -6.80 -11.87 5.06
N LEU A 98 -7.37 -12.03 6.25
CA LEU A 98 -7.46 -13.28 6.99
C LEU A 98 -8.90 -13.78 7.02
N ALA A 99 -9.10 -15.09 6.89
CA ALA A 99 -10.45 -15.68 7.03
C ALA A 99 -11.12 -15.32 8.37
N SER A 100 -10.33 -15.13 9.44
CA SER A 100 -10.80 -14.68 10.76
C SER A 100 -11.37 -13.25 10.75
N ASN A 101 -10.94 -12.40 9.84
CA ASN A 101 -11.33 -10.99 9.77
C ASN A 101 -12.57 -10.78 8.89
N LYS A 102 -13.10 -11.85 8.25
CA LYS A 102 -14.24 -11.77 7.35
C LYS A 102 -15.45 -11.10 7.99
N ALA A 103 -15.80 -11.50 9.22
CA ALA A 103 -16.97 -10.97 9.92
C ALA A 103 -16.85 -9.45 10.18
N TRP A 104 -15.64 -8.99 10.51
CA TRP A 104 -15.36 -7.59 10.74
C TRP A 104 -15.40 -6.76 9.45
N TYR A 105 -14.81 -7.27 8.36
CA TYR A 105 -14.61 -6.47 7.14
C TYR A 105 -15.78 -6.54 6.13
N SER A 106 -16.57 -7.61 6.12
CA SER A 106 -17.55 -7.85 5.05
C SER A 106 -18.60 -6.74 4.91
N ASN A 107 -19.05 -6.17 6.04
CA ASN A 107 -20.05 -5.09 6.02
C ASN A 107 -19.48 -3.81 5.40
N SER A 108 -18.27 -3.41 5.80
CA SER A 108 -17.58 -2.23 5.24
C SER A 108 -17.27 -2.43 3.77
N LEU A 109 -16.76 -3.60 3.38
CA LEU A 109 -16.51 -3.93 1.98
C LEU A 109 -17.79 -3.87 1.14
N HIS A 110 -18.90 -4.39 1.65
CA HIS A 110 -20.20 -4.31 0.97
C HIS A 110 -20.63 -2.85 0.77
N LEU A 111 -20.50 -2.01 1.80
CA LEU A 111 -20.80 -0.57 1.69
C LEU A 111 -19.93 0.10 0.61
N PHE A 112 -18.63 -0.15 0.59
CA PHE A 112 -17.73 0.39 -0.44
C PHE A 112 -18.09 -0.09 -1.84
N CYS A 113 -18.49 -1.35 -1.99
CA CYS A 113 -19.02 -1.88 -3.25
C CYS A 113 -20.28 -1.14 -3.70
N LEU A 114 -21.22 -0.82 -2.79
CA LEU A 114 -22.43 -0.07 -3.12
C LEU A 114 -22.10 1.36 -3.58
N ILE A 115 -21.20 2.05 -2.88
CA ILE A 115 -20.74 3.40 -3.24
C ILE A 115 -20.13 3.40 -4.64
N ALA A 116 -19.21 2.47 -4.90
CA ALA A 116 -18.56 2.36 -6.20
C ALA A 116 -19.54 1.96 -7.32
N MET A 117 -20.51 1.08 -7.02
CA MET A 117 -21.53 0.69 -8.00
C MET A 117 -22.45 1.86 -8.37
N ASP A 118 -22.84 2.70 -7.41
CA ASP A 118 -23.61 3.93 -7.67
C ASP A 118 -22.81 4.91 -8.56
N ALA A 119 -21.54 5.15 -8.24
CA ALA A 119 -20.66 6.00 -9.03
C ALA A 119 -20.49 5.49 -10.47
N ILE A 120 -20.21 4.19 -10.64
CA ILE A 120 -20.03 3.57 -11.96
C ILE A 120 -21.33 3.59 -12.78
N SER A 121 -22.48 3.38 -12.14
CA SER A 121 -23.78 3.40 -12.83
C SER A 121 -24.14 4.80 -13.32
N LYS A 122 -23.65 5.86 -12.65
CA LYS A 122 -23.84 7.26 -13.06
C LYS A 122 -22.89 7.67 -14.18
N GLU A 123 -21.61 7.29 -14.07
CA GLU A 123 -20.56 7.69 -15.02
C GLU A 123 -20.55 6.82 -16.29
N TYR A 124 -20.81 5.52 -16.17
CA TYR A 124 -20.73 4.54 -17.26
C TYR A 124 -21.99 3.67 -17.40
N PRO A 125 -23.20 4.26 -17.52
CA PRO A 125 -24.46 3.51 -17.55
C PRO A 125 -24.57 2.56 -18.76
N ASN A 126 -25.01 1.33 -18.51
CA ASN A 126 -25.24 0.28 -19.52
C ASN A 126 -23.99 -0.08 -20.34
N THR A 127 -22.82 -0.02 -19.70
CA THR A 127 -21.54 -0.39 -20.32
C THR A 127 -21.02 -1.73 -19.82
N ILE A 128 -20.06 -2.30 -20.55
CA ILE A 128 -19.32 -3.49 -20.12
C ILE A 128 -18.59 -3.27 -18.77
N TYR A 129 -18.27 -2.03 -18.41
CA TYR A 129 -17.60 -1.71 -17.15
C TYR A 129 -18.54 -1.88 -15.95
N GLU A 130 -19.78 -1.43 -16.08
CA GLU A 130 -20.82 -1.62 -15.07
C GLU A 130 -21.10 -3.12 -14.85
N GLU A 131 -21.25 -3.90 -15.94
CA GLU A 131 -21.45 -5.36 -15.85
C GLU A 131 -20.28 -6.08 -15.19
N LYS A 132 -19.05 -5.72 -15.55
CA LYS A 132 -17.83 -6.28 -14.95
C LYS A 132 -17.72 -5.93 -13.47
N PHE A 133 -18.08 -4.71 -13.10
CA PHE A 133 -18.06 -4.30 -11.70
C PHE A 133 -19.10 -5.05 -10.86
N LYS A 134 -20.33 -5.22 -11.38
CA LYS A 134 -21.36 -6.03 -10.70
C LYS A 134 -20.89 -7.45 -10.42
N LYS A 135 -20.18 -8.07 -11.38
CA LYS A 135 -19.58 -9.39 -11.20
C LYS A 135 -18.42 -9.38 -10.19
N PHE A 136 -17.63 -8.32 -10.16
CA PHE A 136 -16.54 -8.17 -9.20
C PHE A 136 -17.06 -7.98 -7.76
N ALA A 137 -18.14 -7.22 -7.59
CA ALA A 137 -18.77 -6.90 -6.31
C ALA A 137 -19.75 -8.00 -5.82
N GLU A 138 -19.64 -9.23 -6.32
CA GLU A 138 -20.43 -10.37 -5.83
C GLU A 138 -20.11 -10.68 -4.35
N ASP A 139 -21.05 -11.34 -3.66
CA ASP A 139 -21.01 -11.59 -2.20
C ASP A 139 -19.76 -12.33 -1.66
N ASN A 140 -18.94 -12.91 -2.55
CA ASN A 140 -17.73 -13.64 -2.20
C ASN A 140 -16.43 -12.83 -2.40
N LEU A 141 -16.50 -11.52 -2.67
CA LEU A 141 -15.33 -10.70 -2.96
C LEU A 141 -14.26 -10.81 -1.86
N TYR A 142 -14.64 -10.76 -0.58
CA TYR A 142 -13.68 -10.88 0.51
C TYR A 142 -12.92 -12.21 0.48
N ASP A 143 -13.63 -13.33 0.26
CA ASP A 143 -12.98 -14.64 0.18
C ASP A 143 -12.02 -14.70 -1.01
N HIS A 144 -12.36 -14.05 -2.12
CA HIS A 144 -11.48 -13.95 -3.28
C HIS A 144 -10.22 -13.12 -2.96
N LEU A 145 -10.36 -12.03 -2.21
CA LEU A 145 -9.23 -11.22 -1.74
C LEU A 145 -8.35 -11.97 -0.74
N VAL A 146 -8.93 -12.75 0.16
CA VAL A 146 -8.19 -13.67 1.04
C VAL A 146 -7.41 -14.70 0.23
N ASP A 147 -8.08 -15.37 -0.72
CA ASP A 147 -7.42 -16.39 -1.54
C ASP A 147 -6.29 -15.80 -2.40
N ILE A 148 -6.47 -14.60 -2.97
CA ILE A 148 -5.41 -13.99 -3.78
C ILE A 148 -4.22 -13.54 -2.95
N VAL A 149 -4.44 -13.08 -1.72
CA VAL A 149 -3.37 -12.63 -0.84
C VAL A 149 -2.69 -13.80 -0.13
N GLN A 150 -3.37 -14.92 0.10
CA GLN A 150 -2.80 -16.07 0.84
C GLN A 150 -2.29 -17.21 -0.04
N ARG A 151 -2.71 -17.30 -1.31
CA ARG A 151 -2.20 -18.33 -2.24
C ARG A 151 -0.68 -18.26 -2.39
N SER A 152 -0.09 -19.33 -2.92
CA SER A 152 1.36 -19.40 -3.14
C SER A 152 1.85 -18.20 -3.96
N LYS A 153 2.88 -17.54 -3.42
CA LYS A 153 3.53 -16.36 -4.00
C LYS A 153 4.81 -16.70 -4.73
N GLU A 154 5.26 -17.94 -4.65
CA GLU A 154 6.50 -18.39 -5.28
C GLU A 154 6.32 -18.62 -6.79
N PRO A 155 7.35 -18.35 -7.61
CA PRO A 155 8.72 -17.96 -7.23
C PRO A 155 8.92 -16.44 -6.96
N PHE A 156 7.90 -15.61 -7.21
CA PHE A 156 8.01 -14.15 -7.28
C PHE A 156 7.59 -13.42 -6.00
N GLY A 157 7.57 -14.11 -4.87
CA GLY A 157 7.21 -13.53 -3.58
C GLY A 157 8.35 -12.67 -3.05
N ALA A 158 8.02 -11.48 -2.56
CA ALA A 158 8.90 -10.54 -1.86
C ALA A 158 8.18 -9.94 -0.64
N ILE A 159 8.92 -9.32 0.28
CA ILE A 159 8.35 -8.46 1.32
C ILE A 159 7.85 -7.18 0.63
N GLY A 160 6.55 -6.93 0.73
CA GLY A 160 5.87 -5.72 0.27
C GLY A 160 5.55 -4.77 1.42
N HIS A 161 5.22 -3.54 1.07
CA HIS A 161 4.76 -2.51 2.00
C HIS A 161 3.39 -2.87 2.58
N GLY A 162 2.50 -3.39 1.73
CA GLY A 162 1.18 -3.89 2.07
C GLY A 162 0.11 -2.81 2.26
N ASP A 163 0.52 -1.56 2.45
CA ASP A 163 -0.37 -0.38 2.49
C ASP A 163 0.17 0.76 1.60
N ALA A 164 0.41 0.47 0.32
CA ALA A 164 1.07 1.40 -0.61
C ALA A 164 0.09 2.40 -1.25
N TRP A 165 -0.41 3.36 -0.47
CA TRP A 165 -1.21 4.49 -0.96
C TRP A 165 -0.59 5.85 -0.62
N ALA A 166 -1.10 6.92 -1.24
CA ALA A 166 -0.45 8.22 -1.28
C ALA A 166 -0.07 8.81 0.09
N CYS A 167 -0.85 8.54 1.15
CA CYS A 167 -0.56 9.10 2.47
C CYS A 167 0.66 8.47 3.16
N ASN A 168 1.06 7.27 2.73
CA ASN A 168 2.21 6.56 3.30
C ASN A 168 3.52 6.91 2.58
N PHE A 169 3.48 7.88 1.67
CA PHE A 169 4.65 8.40 0.98
C PHE A 169 4.83 9.89 1.28
N LEU A 170 5.97 10.20 1.89
CA LEU A 170 6.38 11.57 2.15
C LEU A 170 7.32 12.03 1.04
N TYR A 171 7.19 13.28 0.63
CA TYR A 171 7.96 13.87 -0.45
C TYR A 171 8.75 15.07 0.05
N LYS A 172 9.99 15.18 -0.43
CA LYS A 172 10.81 16.39 -0.35
C LYS A 172 10.93 16.97 -1.75
N TYR A 173 10.80 18.28 -1.88
CA TYR A 173 10.67 18.98 -3.15
C TYR A 173 11.90 19.83 -3.46
N HIS A 174 12.15 20.04 -4.75
CA HIS A 174 13.11 21.06 -5.18
C HIS A 174 12.57 22.47 -4.89
N GLU A 175 13.47 23.43 -4.62
CA GLU A 175 13.12 24.86 -4.66
C GLU A 175 12.72 25.25 -6.09
N GLU A 176 11.50 25.78 -6.23
CA GLU A 176 10.79 26.21 -7.45
C GLU A 176 11.28 25.67 -8.80
N SER A 177 10.55 24.68 -9.33
CA SER A 177 10.59 24.33 -10.76
C SER A 177 10.17 25.55 -11.60
N GLY A 178 10.80 25.78 -12.75
CA GLY A 178 10.49 26.91 -13.63
C GLY A 178 9.05 26.98 -14.20
N ASP A 179 8.20 26.00 -13.90
CA ASP A 179 6.75 25.97 -14.22
C ASP A 179 5.85 26.31 -13.01
N GLY A 180 6.43 26.60 -11.84
CA GLY A 180 5.71 26.92 -10.62
C GLY A 180 5.10 25.72 -9.89
N SER A 181 5.23 24.50 -10.41
CA SER A 181 4.76 23.28 -9.75
C SER A 181 5.89 22.65 -8.90
N PRO A 182 5.66 22.28 -7.63
CA PRO A 182 6.68 21.66 -6.81
C PRO A 182 6.97 20.24 -7.33
N LYS A 183 8.20 19.99 -7.78
CA LYS A 183 8.63 18.66 -8.27
C LYS A 183 9.26 17.84 -7.14
N PRO A 184 8.85 16.58 -6.94
CA PRO A 184 9.40 15.75 -5.87
C PRO A 184 10.85 15.38 -6.20
N GLU A 185 11.77 15.74 -5.31
CA GLU A 185 13.19 15.37 -5.36
C GLU A 185 13.41 13.99 -4.74
N LYS A 186 12.88 13.78 -3.52
CA LYS A 186 13.05 12.55 -2.73
C LYS A 186 11.71 12.08 -2.21
N THR A 187 11.62 10.77 -1.96
CA THR A 187 10.46 10.16 -1.33
C THR A 187 10.90 9.23 -0.21
N LYS A 188 10.07 9.11 0.81
CA LYS A 188 10.21 8.18 1.94
C LYS A 188 8.89 7.45 2.09
N MET A 189 8.95 6.14 2.29
CA MET A 189 7.78 5.37 2.70
C MET A 189 7.74 5.21 4.21
N ILE A 190 6.54 5.30 4.77
CA ILE A 190 6.23 5.18 6.20
C ILE A 190 5.07 4.21 6.38
N ASP A 191 4.82 3.81 7.63
CA ASP A 191 3.69 2.95 7.99
C ASP A 191 3.68 1.56 7.33
N PHE A 192 4.32 0.60 7.99
CA PHE A 192 4.43 -0.78 7.53
C PHE A 192 3.40 -1.70 8.20
N GLN A 193 2.28 -1.17 8.70
CA GLN A 193 1.32 -1.95 9.51
C GLN A 193 0.71 -3.15 8.76
N LEU A 194 0.58 -3.05 7.43
CA LEU A 194 0.07 -4.14 6.59
C LEU A 194 1.16 -4.90 5.83
N ALA A 195 2.43 -4.72 6.21
CA ALA A 195 3.57 -5.34 5.53
C ALA A 195 3.41 -6.85 5.47
N ARG A 196 3.58 -7.39 4.27
CA ARG A 196 3.27 -8.79 3.96
C ARG A 196 4.29 -9.39 3.02
N PHE A 197 4.51 -10.69 3.12
CA PHE A 197 5.19 -11.42 2.07
C PHE A 197 4.17 -11.72 0.98
N GLY A 198 4.42 -11.27 -0.25
CA GLY A 198 3.42 -11.24 -1.32
C GLY A 198 4.04 -11.02 -2.70
N SER A 199 3.21 -11.05 -3.74
CA SER A 199 3.64 -10.55 -5.05
C SER A 199 3.83 -9.03 -4.96
N PRO A 200 4.92 -8.45 -5.50
CA PRO A 200 5.06 -7.00 -5.61
C PRO A 200 3.89 -6.30 -6.32
N ALA A 201 3.18 -7.03 -7.17
CA ALA A 201 2.01 -6.53 -7.87
C ALA A 201 0.85 -6.10 -6.94
N LEU A 202 0.79 -6.61 -5.70
CA LEU A 202 -0.21 -6.21 -4.70
C LEU A 202 -0.08 -4.71 -4.38
N ASP A 203 1.13 -4.26 -4.00
CA ASP A 203 1.41 -2.85 -3.69
C ASP A 203 1.22 -1.95 -4.91
N LEU A 204 1.71 -2.38 -6.08
CA LEU A 204 1.69 -1.57 -7.29
C LEU A 204 0.27 -1.40 -7.84
N SER A 205 -0.52 -2.48 -7.88
CA SER A 205 -1.90 -2.39 -8.35
C SER A 205 -2.76 -1.54 -7.42
N PHE A 206 -2.57 -1.68 -6.10
CA PHE A 206 -3.25 -0.83 -5.13
C PHE A 206 -2.91 0.65 -5.35
N PHE A 207 -1.62 1.01 -5.43
CA PHE A 207 -1.21 2.38 -5.68
C PHE A 207 -1.78 2.95 -6.99
N ILE A 208 -1.74 2.17 -8.08
CA ILE A 208 -2.25 2.62 -9.38
C ILE A 208 -3.73 2.96 -9.27
N TYR A 209 -4.55 2.09 -8.68
CA TYR A 209 -5.99 2.33 -8.65
C TYR A 209 -6.41 3.35 -7.60
N ALA A 210 -5.69 3.46 -6.49
CA ALA A 210 -6.05 4.38 -5.40
C ALA A 210 -5.47 5.79 -5.57
N CYS A 211 -4.37 5.97 -6.31
CA CYS A 211 -3.61 7.22 -6.30
C CYS A 211 -3.46 7.92 -7.65
N THR A 212 -3.96 7.32 -8.73
CA THR A 212 -3.91 7.92 -10.07
C THR A 212 -5.32 8.17 -10.62
N ASP A 213 -5.46 9.15 -11.51
CA ASP A 213 -6.67 9.35 -12.29
C ASP A 213 -6.62 8.56 -13.61
N GLN A 214 -7.72 8.61 -14.37
CA GLN A 214 -7.81 7.93 -15.66
C GLN A 214 -6.80 8.50 -16.67
N GLU A 215 -6.67 9.83 -16.75
CA GLU A 215 -5.81 10.51 -17.72
C GLU A 215 -4.33 10.09 -17.56
N LEU A 216 -3.83 10.05 -16.33
CA LEU A 216 -2.48 9.61 -16.02
C LEU A 216 -2.27 8.13 -16.39
N ARG A 217 -3.23 7.25 -16.08
CA ARG A 217 -3.12 5.82 -16.44
C ARG A 217 -3.08 5.62 -17.94
N GLU A 218 -3.94 6.30 -18.70
CA GLU A 218 -3.96 6.21 -20.15
C GLU A 218 -2.65 6.71 -20.77
N ALA A 219 -2.05 7.76 -20.22
CA ALA A 219 -0.82 8.34 -20.73
C ALA A 219 0.45 7.61 -20.28
N HIS A 220 0.50 7.12 -19.03
CA HIS A 220 1.77 6.78 -18.35
C HIS A 220 1.80 5.39 -17.68
N TYR A 221 0.76 4.55 -17.78
CA TYR A 221 0.76 3.23 -17.12
C TYR A 221 1.98 2.38 -17.48
N GLU A 222 2.28 2.23 -18.78
CA GLU A 222 3.43 1.45 -19.26
C GLU A 222 4.77 2.06 -18.82
N GLU A 223 4.83 3.38 -18.68
CA GLU A 223 6.02 4.09 -18.22
C GLU A 223 6.26 3.85 -16.73
N LEU A 224 5.22 3.91 -15.89
CA LEU A 224 5.30 3.63 -14.46
C LEU A 224 5.78 2.20 -14.20
N ILE A 225 5.15 1.19 -14.83
CA ILE A 225 5.54 -0.22 -14.62
C ILE A 225 7.00 -0.45 -15.07
N LYS A 226 7.45 0.23 -16.12
CA LYS A 226 8.85 0.18 -16.57
C LYS A 226 9.79 0.84 -15.57
N ILE A 227 9.44 2.00 -15.01
CA ILE A 227 10.22 2.67 -13.96
C ILE A 227 10.43 1.76 -12.75
N TYR A 228 9.37 1.09 -12.30
CA TYR A 228 9.49 0.12 -11.20
C TYR A 228 10.47 -1.01 -11.54
N HIS A 229 10.30 -1.65 -12.70
CA HIS A 229 11.10 -2.82 -13.07
C HIS A 229 12.56 -2.48 -13.39
N ASP A 230 12.80 -1.34 -14.03
CA ASP A 230 14.15 -0.82 -14.27
C ASP A 230 14.85 -0.53 -12.93
N SER A 231 14.14 0.09 -11.99
CA SER A 231 14.66 0.38 -10.65
C SER A 231 15.02 -0.90 -9.88
N LEU A 232 14.12 -1.90 -9.90
CA LEU A 232 14.35 -3.22 -9.33
C LEU A 232 15.56 -3.91 -9.97
N SER A 233 15.63 -3.90 -11.30
CA SER A 233 16.70 -4.55 -12.07
C SER A 233 18.06 -3.92 -11.80
N ASN A 234 18.13 -2.59 -11.78
CA ASN A 234 19.35 -1.85 -11.48
C ASN A 234 19.84 -2.13 -10.07
N PHE A 235 18.95 -2.16 -9.09
CA PHE A 235 19.32 -2.40 -7.70
C PHE A 235 19.74 -3.84 -7.44
N LEU A 236 19.07 -4.82 -8.07
CA LEU A 236 19.53 -6.22 -8.07
C LEU A 236 20.92 -6.37 -8.71
N HIS A 237 21.18 -5.68 -9.81
CA HIS A 237 22.48 -5.69 -10.45
C HIS A 237 23.58 -5.13 -9.54
N GLU A 238 23.33 -4.03 -8.81
CA GLU A 238 24.26 -3.52 -7.78
C GLU A 238 24.54 -4.55 -6.67
N MET A 239 23.58 -5.43 -6.37
CA MET A 239 23.69 -6.52 -5.39
C MET A 239 24.33 -7.79 -5.98
N GLY A 240 24.75 -7.79 -7.24
CA GLY A 240 25.36 -8.93 -7.93
C GLY A 240 24.34 -9.97 -8.44
N LEU A 241 23.08 -9.57 -8.61
CA LEU A 241 21.97 -10.45 -9.01
C LEU A 241 21.37 -10.02 -10.35
N SER A 242 20.48 -10.85 -10.90
CA SER A 242 19.83 -10.61 -12.18
C SER A 242 18.32 -10.70 -12.04
N SER A 243 17.63 -9.62 -12.43
CA SER A 243 16.16 -9.60 -12.51
C SER A 243 15.63 -10.61 -13.52
N GLU A 244 16.35 -10.90 -14.61
CA GLU A 244 15.98 -11.95 -15.58
C GLU A 244 15.94 -13.37 -14.98
N LYS A 245 16.52 -13.57 -13.79
CA LYS A 245 16.39 -14.83 -13.04
C LYS A 245 15.34 -14.75 -11.95
N LEU A 246 15.33 -13.64 -11.20
CA LEU A 246 14.52 -13.50 -9.99
C LEU A 246 13.11 -12.99 -10.27
N PHE A 247 12.97 -11.99 -11.15
CA PHE A 247 11.68 -11.41 -11.51
C PHE A 247 11.71 -10.74 -12.90
N PRO A 248 11.63 -11.52 -13.99
CA PRO A 248 11.70 -10.99 -15.36
C PRO A 248 10.53 -10.05 -15.67
N PHE A 249 10.72 -9.07 -16.55
CA PHE A 249 9.67 -8.09 -16.88
C PHE A 249 8.37 -8.75 -17.39
N LYS A 250 8.49 -9.85 -18.14
CA LYS A 250 7.34 -10.64 -18.59
C LYS A 250 6.54 -11.20 -17.42
N ALA A 251 7.21 -11.85 -16.47
CA ALA A 251 6.58 -12.42 -15.29
C ALA A 251 5.95 -11.32 -14.41
N PHE A 252 6.62 -10.18 -14.28
CA PHE A 252 6.07 -9.02 -13.60
C PHE A 252 4.74 -8.55 -14.20
N LYS A 253 4.62 -8.46 -15.54
CA LYS A 253 3.35 -8.12 -16.18
C LYS A 253 2.25 -9.17 -15.97
N GLU A 254 2.61 -10.44 -15.97
CA GLU A 254 1.68 -11.54 -15.67
C GLU A 254 1.17 -11.46 -14.22
N GLU A 255 2.06 -11.15 -13.28
CA GLU A 255 1.71 -10.93 -11.88
C GLU A 255 0.82 -9.68 -11.72
N LEU A 256 1.13 -8.56 -12.37
CA LEU A 256 0.25 -7.37 -12.37
C LEU A 256 -1.17 -7.71 -12.84
N ALA A 257 -1.29 -8.43 -13.96
CA ALA A 257 -2.60 -8.85 -14.47
C ALA A 257 -3.34 -9.73 -13.46
N LYS A 258 -2.63 -10.69 -12.85
CA LYS A 258 -3.18 -11.64 -11.88
C LYS A 258 -3.64 -10.96 -10.58
N TYR A 259 -2.83 -10.07 -10.01
CA TYR A 259 -3.07 -9.47 -8.69
C TYR A 259 -3.82 -8.14 -8.74
N SER A 260 -4.10 -7.59 -9.93
CA SER A 260 -4.87 -6.34 -10.11
C SER A 260 -6.21 -6.32 -9.36
N ILE A 261 -6.87 -7.47 -9.22
CA ILE A 261 -8.14 -7.59 -8.49
C ILE A 261 -8.00 -7.23 -6.99
N HIS A 262 -6.83 -7.50 -6.39
CA HIS A 262 -6.54 -7.07 -5.02
C HIS A 262 -6.39 -5.55 -4.92
N GLY A 263 -5.64 -4.95 -5.85
CA GLY A 263 -5.50 -3.50 -5.91
C GLY A 263 -6.85 -2.79 -6.08
N LEU A 264 -7.74 -3.35 -6.92
CA LEU A 264 -9.10 -2.81 -7.07
C LEU A 264 -9.91 -2.96 -5.77
N GLY A 265 -9.79 -4.10 -5.08
CA GLY A 265 -10.44 -4.34 -3.80
C GLY A 265 -10.04 -3.35 -2.71
N LEU A 266 -8.74 -3.06 -2.56
CA LEU A 266 -8.29 -2.03 -1.62
C LEU A 266 -8.65 -0.60 -2.08
N ALA A 267 -8.67 -0.35 -3.38
CA ALA A 267 -9.05 0.98 -3.91
C ALA A 267 -10.52 1.32 -3.64
N LEU A 268 -11.41 0.32 -3.52
CA LEU A 268 -12.81 0.55 -3.11
C LEU A 268 -12.92 1.26 -1.76
N GLU A 269 -12.00 0.96 -0.85
CA GLU A 269 -11.93 1.56 0.47
C GLU A 269 -11.11 2.87 0.43
N ALA A 270 -9.91 2.82 -0.16
CA ALA A 270 -8.98 3.94 -0.11
C ALA A 270 -9.47 5.19 -0.86
N VAL A 271 -10.16 5.02 -2.01
CA VAL A 271 -10.62 6.17 -2.81
C VAL A 271 -11.69 6.98 -2.07
N PRO A 272 -12.80 6.39 -1.57
CA PRO A 272 -13.76 7.13 -0.74
C PRO A 272 -13.10 7.80 0.46
N LEU A 273 -12.26 7.08 1.21
CA LEU A 273 -11.59 7.62 2.39
C LEU A 273 -10.65 8.80 2.08
N SER A 274 -10.05 8.82 0.89
CA SER A 274 -9.20 9.93 0.43
C SER A 274 -9.98 11.19 0.07
N LEU A 275 -11.27 11.04 -0.28
CA LEU A 275 -12.16 12.11 -0.73
C LEU A 275 -13.00 12.71 0.40
N LEU A 276 -13.18 11.99 1.52
CA LEU A 276 -13.84 12.51 2.70
C LEU A 276 -13.01 13.66 3.30
N GLU A 277 -13.68 14.75 3.68
CA GLU A 277 -13.02 15.80 4.45
C GLU A 277 -12.54 15.23 5.80
N SER A 278 -11.45 15.75 6.37
CA SER A 278 -10.85 15.17 7.58
C SER A 278 -11.74 15.20 8.83
N ASN A 279 -12.87 15.90 8.78
CA ASN A 279 -13.96 15.93 9.77
C ASN A 279 -15.12 14.96 9.45
N GLU A 280 -15.14 14.36 8.26
CA GLU A 280 -16.18 13.45 7.75
C GLU A 280 -15.66 12.04 7.50
N ALA A 281 -14.33 11.83 7.51
CA ALA A 281 -13.74 10.51 7.44
C ALA A 281 -14.17 9.69 8.68
N PRO A 282 -14.92 8.58 8.51
CA PRO A 282 -15.28 7.73 9.63
C PRO A 282 -13.98 7.20 10.23
N ASN A 283 -13.88 7.27 11.55
CA ASN A 283 -12.75 6.63 12.22
C ASN A 283 -12.95 5.12 12.09
N ILE A 284 -12.23 4.51 11.14
CA ILE A 284 -12.31 3.08 10.82
C ILE A 284 -11.93 2.24 12.06
N GLU A 285 -11.16 2.82 12.98
CA GLU A 285 -10.80 2.22 14.27
C GLU A 285 -11.95 2.19 15.29
N LEU A 286 -13.03 2.94 15.07
CA LEU A 286 -14.20 3.04 15.97
C LEU A 286 -15.44 2.30 15.43
N MET A 287 -15.40 1.77 14.21
CA MET A 287 -16.54 1.05 13.61
C MET A 287 -16.65 -0.38 14.16
N GLU A 288 -17.01 -0.51 15.44
CA GLU A 288 -17.39 -1.77 16.06
C GLU A 288 -18.90 -1.81 16.36
N GLY A 289 -19.65 -2.64 15.64
CA GLY A 289 -21.04 -2.98 15.95
C GLY A 289 -22.11 -2.46 14.98
N GLU A 290 -23.26 -3.13 14.96
CA GLU A 290 -24.38 -2.87 14.03
C GLU A 290 -25.20 -1.60 14.36
N GLU A 291 -25.01 -0.96 15.53
CA GLU A 291 -25.88 0.13 16.01
C GLU A 291 -25.51 1.54 15.49
N GLU A 292 -24.29 1.78 14.99
CA GLU A 292 -23.89 3.11 14.46
C GLU A 292 -24.24 3.33 12.99
N LEU A 293 -24.52 2.26 12.22
CA LEU A 293 -24.82 2.34 10.78
C LEU A 293 -26.19 2.96 10.47
N THR A 294 -27.12 2.98 11.43
CA THR A 294 -28.45 3.57 11.24
C THR A 294 -28.48 5.10 11.32
N ALA A 295 -27.43 5.76 11.82
CA ALA A 295 -27.41 7.21 12.01
C ALA A 295 -26.80 7.98 10.82
N ALA A 296 -26.08 7.32 9.92
CA ALA A 296 -25.40 7.96 8.79
C ALA A 296 -26.32 8.36 7.62
N SER A 297 -27.60 7.95 7.64
CA SER A 297 -28.55 8.25 6.56
C SER A 297 -29.28 9.58 6.73
N ASP A 298 -29.26 10.20 7.92
CA ASP A 298 -30.06 11.40 8.20
C ASP A 298 -29.26 12.44 8.99
N VAL A 299 -29.02 13.59 8.34
CA VAL A 299 -28.66 14.91 8.91
C VAL A 299 -27.16 15.19 9.14
N GLY A 300 -26.72 16.32 8.57
CA GLY A 300 -25.37 16.82 8.71
C GLY A 300 -25.04 17.49 10.06
N VAL A 301 -23.72 17.51 10.31
CA VAL A 301 -22.94 18.35 11.23
C VAL A 301 -22.78 17.90 12.70
N GLU A 302 -21.49 17.85 13.07
CA GLU A 302 -20.80 17.91 14.38
C GLU A 302 -21.17 16.95 15.51
N ILE A 303 -20.18 16.14 15.92
CA ILE A 303 -20.09 15.65 17.31
C ILE A 303 -18.64 15.74 17.81
N ILE A 304 -18.43 16.67 18.76
CA ILE A 304 -17.42 16.57 19.82
C ILE A 304 -18.13 16.00 21.05
N GLY A 305 -17.58 14.96 21.67
CA GLY A 305 -18.08 14.45 22.94
C GLY A 305 -17.31 13.24 23.46
N TYR A 306 -16.40 13.50 24.39
CA TYR A 306 -15.49 12.57 25.07
C TYR A 306 -16.17 11.46 25.89
N TYR A 307 -15.32 10.46 26.23
CA TYR A 307 -15.46 9.32 27.16
C TYR A 307 -16.06 8.05 26.51
N GLU A 308 -15.38 6.90 26.38
CA GLU A 308 -14.12 6.39 26.93
C GLU A 308 -13.36 5.62 25.83
N LEU A 309 -12.02 5.74 25.80
CA LEU A 309 -11.14 4.89 24.98
C LEU A 309 -11.13 3.47 25.55
N PRO A 310 -11.80 2.49 24.92
CA PRO A 310 -11.12 1.22 24.66
C PRO A 310 -11.66 0.47 23.44
N ALA A 311 -10.97 0.57 22.30
CA ALA A 311 -11.09 -0.40 21.19
C ALA A 311 -9.78 -0.56 20.41
N LEU A 312 -8.91 0.45 20.40
CA LEU A 312 -7.46 0.32 20.10
C LEU A 312 -6.70 -0.59 21.10
N VAL A 313 -7.35 -1.01 22.19
CA VAL A 313 -6.81 -1.91 23.22
C VAL A 313 -7.08 -3.40 22.92
N ALA A 314 -7.90 -3.74 21.93
CA ALA A 314 -8.21 -5.15 21.65
C ALA A 314 -7.20 -5.89 20.77
N TRP A 315 -6.27 -5.18 20.10
CA TRP A 315 -5.16 -5.81 19.35
C TRP A 315 -3.80 -5.72 20.05
N LEU A 316 -3.78 -5.08 21.23
CA LEU A 316 -2.78 -5.27 22.28
C LEU A 316 -3.20 -6.32 23.33
N VAL A 317 -4.19 -7.16 23.02
CA VAL A 317 -4.44 -8.40 23.77
C VAL A 317 -4.73 -9.52 22.77
N ARG A 318 -3.66 -10.00 22.13
CA ARG A 318 -3.36 -11.45 22.02
C ARG A 318 -1.95 -11.74 21.51
#